data_AF-A0AAU9VSD3-F1
#
_entry.id   AF-A0AAU9VSD3-F1
#
_cell.length_a   1.000
_cell.length_b   1.000
_cell.length_c   1.000
_cell.angle_alpha   90.00
_cell.angle_beta   90.00
_cell.angle_gamma   90.00
#
_symmetry.space_group_name_H-M   'P 1'
#
loop_
_entity.id
_entity.type
_entity.pdbx_description
1 polymer ?
#
loop_
_entity_poly.entity_id
_entity_poly.type
_entity_poly.pdbx_seq_one_letter_code
_entity_poly.pdbx_strand_id
1 'polypeptide(L)'
;MLIGTRQQLQKVNLNDITIGDTVVKEKSVVRNLGSWFDHNLEMSSHISKQCASAFYHLHNISRIRNRVTLGDRSFQVAAPVLWNVLPREIRSITDRGIFKCHLKTHLFKEAFY
;
A
#
# COMPACT_ATOMS: atom_id res chain seq x y z
N MET A 1 13.57 -12.34 29.41
CA MET A 1 12.43 -12.79 28.59
C MET A 1 12.19 -14.27 28.91
N LEU A 2 11.14 -14.58 29.66
CA LEU A 2 10.79 -15.96 30.05
C LEU A 2 10.03 -16.61 28.89
N ILE A 3 10.76 -17.06 27.88
CA ILE A 3 10.22 -17.90 26.80
C ILE A 3 10.82 -19.29 27.03
N GLY A 4 10.13 -20.10 27.82
CA GLY A 4 10.48 -21.50 28.10
C GLY A 4 9.45 -22.46 27.49
N THR A 5 9.80 -23.75 27.43
CA THR A 5 8.90 -24.81 26.93
C THR A 5 7.69 -25.00 27.86
N ARG A 6 6.56 -25.53 27.36
CA ARG A 6 5.31 -25.73 28.15
C ARG A 6 5.54 -26.49 29.48
N GLN A 7 6.50 -27.41 29.50
CA GLN A 7 6.88 -28.20 30.68
C GLN A 7 7.67 -27.38 31.72
N GLN A 8 8.37 -26.32 31.31
CA GLN A 8 9.06 -25.39 32.21
C GLN A 8 8.09 -24.33 32.77
N LEU A 9 7.11 -23.90 31.97
CA LEU A 9 6.07 -22.95 32.40
C LEU A 9 5.16 -23.54 33.51
N GLN A 10 4.93 -24.86 33.51
CA GLN A 10 4.18 -25.54 34.57
C GLN A 10 4.88 -25.56 35.93
N LYS A 11 6.18 -25.24 35.99
CA LYS A 11 6.95 -25.19 37.24
C LYS A 11 6.95 -23.80 37.89
N VAL A 12 6.36 -22.81 37.24
CA VAL A 12 6.33 -21.42 37.73
C VAL A 12 4.95 -21.16 38.34
N ASN A 13 4.92 -20.86 39.64
CA ASN A 13 3.71 -20.44 40.33
C ASN A 13 3.49 -18.95 40.04
N LEU A 14 2.56 -18.63 39.13
CA LEU A 14 2.40 -17.30 38.51
C LEU A 14 1.53 -16.32 39.31
N ASN A 15 1.25 -16.59 40.59
CA ASN A 15 0.32 -15.74 41.33
C ASN A 15 0.92 -14.38 41.70
N ASP A 16 2.24 -14.28 41.89
CA ASP A 16 2.93 -13.05 42.25
C ASP A 16 4.38 -13.07 41.74
N ILE A 17 4.78 -12.04 40.99
CA ILE A 17 6.19 -11.81 40.62
C ILE A 17 6.70 -10.62 41.42
N THR A 18 7.65 -10.86 42.31
CA THR A 18 8.38 -9.79 43.02
C THR A 18 9.51 -9.25 42.15
N ILE A 19 9.44 -7.96 41.82
CA ILE A 19 10.53 -7.23 41.17
C ILE A 19 10.99 -6.17 42.18
N GLY A 20 12.16 -6.39 42.79
CA GLY A 20 12.61 -5.59 43.93
C GLY A 20 11.65 -5.73 45.11
N ASP A 21 11.23 -4.60 45.70
CA ASP A 21 10.31 -4.55 46.85
C ASP A 21 8.82 -4.48 46.45
N THR A 22 8.51 -4.66 45.16
CA THR A 22 7.14 -4.52 44.65
C THR A 22 6.60 -5.84 44.11
N VAL A 23 5.43 -6.23 44.61
CA VAL A 23 4.69 -7.42 44.16
C VAL A 23 3.80 -7.02 42.99
N VAL A 24 4.11 -7.49 41.78
CA VAL A 24 3.29 -7.24 40.59
C VAL A 24 2.27 -8.36 40.44
N LYS A 25 1.00 -8.04 40.72
CA LYS A 25 -0.13 -8.93 40.47
C LYS A 25 -0.41 -9.03 38.97
N GLU A 26 -0.65 -10.24 38.49
CA GLU A 26 -1.00 -10.51 37.10
C GLU A 26 -2.22 -9.66 36.67
N LYS A 27 -2.08 -8.88 35.60
CA LYS A 27 -3.18 -8.17 34.96
C LYS A 27 -3.49 -8.85 33.63
N SER A 28 -4.76 -9.23 33.45
CA SER A 28 -5.25 -10.00 32.30
C SER A 28 -5.13 -9.28 30.94
N VAL A 29 -4.82 -7.98 30.93
CA VAL A 29 -4.67 -7.18 29.72
C VAL A 29 -3.51 -6.22 29.89
N VAL A 30 -2.52 -6.32 29.00
CA VAL A 30 -1.32 -5.47 29.00
C VAL A 30 -1.26 -4.68 27.69
N ARG A 31 -0.99 -3.37 27.77
CA ARG A 31 -0.63 -2.56 26.60
C ARG A 31 0.87 -2.58 26.42
N ASN A 32 1.32 -3.00 25.24
CA ASN A 32 2.73 -2.90 24.85
C ASN A 32 2.80 -2.16 23.51
N LEU A 33 3.57 -1.05 23.48
CA LEU A 33 3.79 -0.20 22.30
C LEU A 33 2.50 0.24 21.56
N GLY A 34 1.40 0.42 22.29
CA GLY A 34 0.12 0.89 21.74
C GLY A 34 -0.85 -0.22 21.33
N SER A 35 -0.42 -1.48 21.34
CA SER A 35 -1.28 -2.64 21.08
C SER A 35 -1.82 -3.23 22.38
N TRP A 36 -3.13 -3.54 22.38
CA TRP A 36 -3.78 -4.26 23.46
C TRP A 36 -3.62 -5.76 23.22
N PHE A 37 -3.01 -6.45 24.17
CA PHE A 37 -2.88 -7.91 24.15
C PHE A 37 -3.93 -8.49 25.10
N ASP A 38 -4.83 -9.31 24.56
CA ASP A 38 -5.74 -10.13 25.36
C ASP A 38 -5.02 -11.39 25.87
N HIS A 39 -5.69 -12.15 26.74
CA HIS A 39 -5.13 -13.35 27.36
C HIS A 39 -4.75 -14.44 26.34
N ASN A 40 -5.23 -14.35 25.10
CA ASN A 40 -4.97 -15.29 24.01
C ASN A 40 -4.04 -14.73 22.91
N LEU A 41 -3.50 -13.51 23.07
CA LEU A 41 -2.75 -12.79 22.02
C LEU A 41 -3.54 -12.69 20.68
N GLU A 42 -4.86 -12.82 20.73
CA GLU A 42 -5.69 -12.90 19.54
C GLU A 42 -6.03 -11.49 19.07
N MET A 43 -5.10 -10.92 18.32
CA MET A 43 -5.15 -9.58 17.72
C MET A 43 -6.26 -9.43 16.64
N SER A 44 -7.32 -10.23 16.73
CA SER A 44 -8.48 -10.31 15.82
C SER A 44 -9.08 -8.94 15.54
N SER A 45 -9.34 -8.13 16.56
CA SER A 45 -9.92 -6.78 16.40
C SER A 45 -9.03 -5.85 15.57
N HIS A 46 -7.72 -5.87 15.77
CA HIS A 46 -6.78 -5.05 15.01
C HIS A 46 -6.61 -5.57 13.58
N ILE A 47 -6.48 -6.89 13.41
CA ILE A 47 -6.41 -7.52 12.08
C ILE A 47 -7.66 -7.21 11.28
N SER A 48 -8.86 -7.38 11.85
CA SER A 48 -10.13 -7.07 11.18
C SER A 48 -10.21 -5.60 10.76
N LYS A 49 -9.80 -4.67 11.62
CA LYS A 49 -9.77 -3.23 11.28
C LYS A 49 -8.78 -2.93 10.16
N GLN A 50 -7.59 -3.54 10.20
CA GLN A 50 -6.58 -3.36 9.17
C GLN A 50 -7.03 -3.93 7.82
N CYS A 51 -7.62 -5.13 7.81
CA CYS A 51 -8.21 -5.74 6.62
C CYS A 51 -9.39 -4.92 6.08
N ALA A 52 -10.27 -4.40 6.95
CA ALA A 52 -11.39 -3.55 6.53
C ALA A 52 -10.92 -2.25 5.88
N SER A 53 -9.88 -1.62 6.45
CA SER A 53 -9.25 -0.42 5.87
C SER A 53 -8.65 -0.72 4.49
N ALA A 54 -7.86 -1.78 4.38
CA ALA A 54 -7.27 -2.20 3.10
C ALA A 54 -8.34 -2.49 2.04
N PHE A 55 -9.41 -3.20 2.41
CA PHE A 55 -10.53 -3.50 1.52
C PHE A 55 -11.27 -2.23 1.07
N TYR A 56 -11.51 -1.29 1.99
CA TYR A 56 -12.10 0.00 1.66
C TYR A 56 -11.30 0.76 0.59
N HIS A 57 -9.97 0.78 0.71
CA HIS A 57 -9.10 1.41 -0.28
C HIS A 57 -9.16 0.69 -1.64
N LEU A 58 -9.07 -0.64 -1.67
CA LEU A 58 -9.17 -1.43 -2.91
C LEU A 58 -10.53 -1.21 -3.60
N HIS A 59 -11.61 -1.18 -2.83
CA HIS A 59 -12.95 -0.92 -3.34
C HIS A 59 -13.05 0.47 -3.99
N ASN A 60 -12.50 1.51 -3.36
CA ASN A 60 -12.49 2.86 -3.92
C ASN A 60 -11.68 2.95 -5.23
N ILE A 61 -10.52 2.29 -5.30
CA ILE A 61 -9.72 2.19 -6.53
C ILE A 61 -10.52 1.52 -7.65
N SER A 62 -11.23 0.42 -7.34
CA SER A 62 -12.09 -0.28 -8.30
C SER A 62 -13.20 0.63 -8.85
N ARG A 63 -13.81 1.47 -8.00
CA ARG A 63 -14.87 2.41 -8.42
C ARG A 63 -14.39 3.48 -9.39
N ILE A 64 -13.19 4.02 -9.19
CA ILE A 64 -12.62 5.04 -10.08
C ILE A 64 -11.98 4.44 -11.34
N ARG A 65 -11.60 3.16 -11.31
CA ARG A 65 -10.99 2.47 -12.46
C ARG A 65 -11.86 2.54 -13.72
N ASN A 66 -13.18 2.45 -13.57
CA ASN A 66 -14.11 2.55 -14.70
C ASN A 66 -14.39 4.00 -15.14
N ARG A 67 -14.02 5.00 -14.32
CA ARG A 67 -14.14 6.43 -14.67
C ARG A 67 -13.01 6.90 -15.57
N VAL A 68 -11.84 6.25 -15.50
CA VAL A 68 -10.84 6.26 -16.57
C VAL A 68 -11.25 5.14 -17.52
N THR A 69 -12.17 5.44 -18.42
CA THR A 69 -12.73 4.37 -19.26
C THR A 69 -11.62 3.76 -20.11
N LEU A 70 -11.66 2.44 -20.33
CA LEU A 70 -10.77 1.82 -21.33
C LEU A 70 -10.93 2.49 -22.71
N GLY A 71 -12.10 3.08 -22.97
CA GLY A 71 -12.37 3.92 -24.14
C GLY A 71 -11.53 5.19 -24.20
N ASP A 72 -11.29 5.88 -23.09
CA ASP A 72 -10.41 7.06 -23.03
C ASP A 72 -8.97 6.71 -23.41
N ARG A 73 -8.55 5.48 -23.11
CA ARG A 73 -7.24 4.92 -23.51
C ARG A 73 -7.24 4.28 -24.88
N SER A 74 -8.38 4.18 -25.56
CA SER A 74 -8.44 3.63 -26.91
C SER A 74 -7.67 4.53 -27.87
N PHE A 75 -7.06 3.93 -28.90
CA PHE A 75 -6.33 4.70 -29.90
C PHE A 75 -7.22 5.75 -30.57
N GLN A 76 -8.50 5.44 -30.80
CA GLN A 76 -9.46 6.36 -31.42
C GLN A 76 -9.67 7.66 -30.62
N VAL A 77 -9.53 7.60 -29.29
CA VAL A 77 -9.67 8.77 -28.41
C VAL A 77 -8.30 9.42 -28.14
N ALA A 78 -7.29 8.63 -27.81
CA ALA A 78 -5.99 9.14 -27.38
C ALA A 78 -5.15 9.71 -28.54
N ALA A 79 -5.22 9.11 -29.74
CA ALA A 79 -4.40 9.52 -30.88
C ALA A 79 -4.63 10.98 -31.33
N PRO A 80 -5.87 11.47 -31.54
CA PRO A 80 -6.08 12.87 -31.91
C PRO A 80 -5.66 13.86 -30.81
N VAL A 81 -5.84 13.49 -29.54
CA VAL A 81 -5.39 14.30 -28.40
C VAL A 81 -3.87 14.43 -28.42
N LEU A 82 -3.16 13.30 -28.49
CA LEU A 82 -1.70 13.29 -28.56
C LEU A 82 -1.16 13.99 -29.81
N TRP A 83 -1.82 13.82 -30.96
CA TRP A 83 -1.45 14.53 -32.19
C TRP A 83 -1.51 16.05 -32.00
N ASN A 84 -2.55 16.57 -31.35
CA ASN A 84 -2.71 18.01 -31.15
C ASN A 84 -1.72 18.61 -30.15
N VAL A 85 -1.19 17.80 -29.23
CA VAL A 85 -0.11 18.22 -28.30
C VAL A 85 1.21 18.43 -29.05
N LEU A 86 1.43 17.73 -30.17
CA LEU A 86 2.69 17.83 -30.90
C LEU A 86 2.91 19.24 -31.49
N PRO A 87 4.14 19.77 -31.41
CA PRO A 87 4.54 21.01 -32.07
C PRO A 87 4.20 20.99 -33.56
N ARG A 88 3.82 22.15 -34.09
CA ARG A 88 3.38 22.30 -35.49
C ARG A 88 4.47 21.84 -36.46
N GLU A 89 5.73 22.08 -36.10
CA GLU A 89 6.93 21.71 -36.86
C GLU A 89 6.96 20.20 -37.10
N ILE A 90 6.68 19.40 -36.07
CA ILE A 90 6.66 17.93 -36.17
C ILE A 90 5.46 17.46 -37.00
N ARG A 91 4.30 18.08 -36.80
CA ARG A 91 3.07 17.74 -37.55
C ARG A 91 3.16 18.07 -39.05
N SER A 92 3.97 19.05 -39.44
CA SER A 92 4.16 19.43 -40.84
C SER A 92 5.11 18.54 -41.64
N ILE A 93 5.79 17.59 -41.00
CA ILE A 93 6.77 16.72 -41.67
C ILE A 93 6.03 15.69 -42.52
N THR A 94 6.29 15.68 -43.82
CA THR A 94 5.70 14.73 -44.78
C THR A 94 6.52 13.46 -44.92
N ASP A 95 7.84 13.54 -44.74
CA ASP A 95 8.72 12.37 -44.79
C ASP A 95 8.59 11.52 -43.51
N ARG A 96 8.28 10.24 -43.68
CA ARG A 96 8.04 9.32 -42.56
C ARG A 96 9.29 9.08 -41.70
N GLY A 97 10.48 9.07 -42.31
CA GLY A 97 11.74 8.83 -41.61
C GLY A 97 12.09 10.01 -40.71
N ILE A 98 12.03 11.21 -41.27
CA ILE A 98 12.27 12.48 -40.56
C ILE A 98 11.21 12.67 -39.47
N PHE A 99 9.93 12.40 -39.76
CA PHE A 99 8.85 12.48 -38.77
C PHE A 99 9.14 11.62 -37.54
N LYS A 100 9.50 10.33 -37.75
CA LYS A 100 9.85 9.42 -36.65
C LYS A 100 11.04 9.91 -35.84
N CYS A 101 12.06 10.45 -36.50
CA CYS A 101 13.25 10.98 -35.84
C CYS A 101 12.91 12.18 -34.92
N HIS A 102 12.16 13.15 -35.44
CA HIS A 102 11.73 14.34 -34.70
C HIS A 102 10.75 13.99 -33.58
N LEU A 103 9.78 13.13 -33.84
CA LEU A 103 8.83 12.66 -32.84
C LEU A 103 9.53 12.00 -31.65
N LYS A 104 10.46 11.07 -31.94
CA LYS A 104 11.24 10.40 -30.89
C LYS A 104 12.02 11.40 -30.05
N THR A 105 12.71 12.33 -30.70
CA THR A 105 13.49 13.38 -30.02
C THR A 105 12.61 14.23 -29.11
N HIS A 106 11.43 14.64 -29.58
CA HIS A 106 10.50 15.47 -28.79
C HIS A 106 9.93 14.70 -27.59
N LEU A 107 9.43 13.49 -27.79
CA LEU A 107 8.87 12.67 -26.70
C LEU A 107 9.93 12.32 -25.65
N PHE A 108 11.18 12.11 -26.06
CA PHE A 108 12.28 11.88 -25.11
C PHE A 108 12.61 13.14 -24.31
N LYS A 109 12.54 14.33 -24.93
CA LYS A 109 12.68 15.58 -24.20
C LYS A 109 11.59 15.74 -23.15
N GLU A 110 10.32 15.62 -23.53
CA GLU A 110 9.20 15.77 -22.58
C GLU A 110 9.21 14.76 -21.42
N ALA A 111 9.68 13.53 -21.66
CA ALA A 111 9.66 12.49 -20.62
C ALA A 111 10.80 12.63 -19.59
N PHE A 112 11.91 13.28 -19.95
CA PHE A 112 13.15 13.24 -19.17
C PHE A 112 13.81 14.59 -18.89
N TYR A 113 13.29 15.69 -19.44
CA TYR A 113 13.78 17.07 -19.24
C TYR A 113 12.62 18.02 -18.95
#